data_AF-A0A3P1XIE9-F1
#
_entry.id   AF-A0A3P1XIE9-F1
#
_cell.length_a   1.000
_cell.length_b   1.000
_cell.length_c   1.000
_cell.angle_alpha   90.00
_cell.angle_beta   90.00
_cell.angle_gamma   90.00
#
_symmetry.space_group_name_H-M   'P 1'
#
loop_
_entity.id
_entity.type
_entity.pdbx_description
1 polymer ?
#
loop_
_entity_poly.entity_id
_entity_poly.type
_entity_poly.pdbx_seq_one_letter_code
_entity_poly.pdbx_strand_id
1 'polypeptide(L)'
;LRCKKHEDKRIKDIGEQLGAWCEGGIYGHRFTDTLPPINFDSRFIVLELEELKGTPHLQTVVLMSIIQAAQHAMFIKKDGRRRLFILDEAWEYIRPDNSSGAGNQSNQFFSSFLEAAWRRFRKTNCAGICITQSFEDYFTSSVGRALTANSPWKIIMKQEKESIEAMKANK
;
A
#
# COMPACT_ATOMS: atom_id res chain seq x y z
N LEU A 1 -12.25 -0.57 28.29
CA LEU A 1 -11.88 0.80 27.87
C LEU A 1 -11.80 1.76 29.07
N ARG A 2 -10.60 1.92 29.66
CA ARG A 2 -10.34 2.88 30.76
C ARG A 2 -10.68 4.32 30.37
N CYS A 3 -10.46 4.69 29.11
CA CYS A 3 -10.70 6.04 28.59
C CYS A 3 -12.18 6.48 28.67
N LYS A 4 -13.13 5.55 28.49
CA LYS A 4 -14.58 5.86 28.54
C LYS A 4 -15.07 6.24 29.94
N LYS A 5 -14.33 5.84 30.98
CA LYS A 5 -14.64 6.15 32.39
C LYS A 5 -13.88 7.39 32.89
N HIS A 6 -13.11 8.05 32.04
CA HIS A 6 -12.28 9.19 32.43
C HIS A 6 -13.12 10.46 32.63
N GLU A 7 -12.74 11.35 33.54
CA GLU A 7 -13.50 12.59 33.81
C GLU A 7 -13.43 13.57 32.63
N ASP A 8 -12.22 13.76 32.07
CA ASP A 8 -11.99 14.59 30.87
C ASP A 8 -12.72 14.07 29.63
N LYS A 9 -13.56 14.92 29.04
CA LYS A 9 -14.33 14.64 27.81
C LYS A 9 -13.45 14.27 26.63
N ARG A 10 -12.28 14.91 26.46
CA ARG A 10 -11.38 14.64 25.31
C ARG A 10 -10.87 13.20 25.31
N ILE A 11 -10.61 12.66 26.50
CA ILE A 11 -10.16 11.27 26.67
C ILE A 11 -11.31 10.30 26.41
N LYS A 12 -12.54 10.66 26.78
CA LYS A 12 -13.74 9.87 26.42
C LYS A 12 -13.93 9.82 24.91
N ASP A 13 -13.83 10.96 24.22
CA ASP A 13 -13.98 11.07 22.76
C ASP A 13 -12.96 10.17 22.04
N ILE A 14 -11.69 10.19 22.46
CA ILE A 14 -10.66 9.26 21.95
C ILE A 14 -11.04 7.80 22.22
N GLY A 15 -11.55 7.50 23.42
CA GLY A 15 -11.99 6.15 23.78
C GLY A 15 -13.18 5.65 22.97
N GLU A 16 -14.04 6.54 22.48
CA GLU A 16 -15.12 6.22 21.55
C GLU A 16 -14.58 5.95 20.15
N GLN A 17 -13.69 6.81 19.64
CA GLN A 17 -13.06 6.65 18.32
C GLN A 17 -12.24 5.35 18.22
N LEU A 18 -11.49 5.01 19.27
CA LEU A 18 -10.70 3.77 19.30
C LEU A 18 -11.56 2.52 19.54
N GLY A 19 -12.83 2.68 19.94
CA GLY A 19 -13.69 1.59 20.37
C GLY A 19 -13.89 0.49 19.31
N ALA A 20 -13.92 0.85 18.02
CA ALA A 20 -14.03 -0.12 16.92
C ALA A 20 -12.85 -1.10 16.83
N TRP A 21 -11.67 -0.67 17.31
CA TRP A 21 -10.40 -1.41 17.24
C TRP A 21 -10.07 -2.16 18.53
N CYS A 22 -10.74 -1.84 19.64
CA CYS A 22 -10.57 -2.55 20.91
C CYS A 22 -11.32 -3.89 20.91
N GLU A 23 -10.97 -4.77 21.84
CA GLU A 23 -11.76 -5.98 22.13
C GLU A 23 -13.24 -5.66 22.33
N GLY A 24 -14.10 -6.45 21.67
CA GLY A 24 -15.55 -6.23 21.61
C GLY A 24 -16.00 -5.23 20.54
N GLY A 25 -15.08 -4.53 19.87
CA GLY A 25 -15.35 -3.72 18.68
C GLY A 25 -15.36 -4.56 17.39
N ILE A 26 -15.90 -3.98 16.31
CA ILE A 26 -16.05 -4.67 15.01
C ILE A 26 -14.73 -5.22 14.43
N TYR A 27 -13.61 -4.55 14.70
CA TYR A 27 -12.27 -4.97 14.26
C TYR A 27 -11.43 -5.54 15.41
N GLY A 28 -11.95 -5.61 16.64
CA GLY A 28 -11.19 -5.99 17.83
C GLY A 28 -10.52 -7.36 17.72
N HIS A 29 -11.15 -8.32 17.05
CA HIS A 29 -10.59 -9.65 16.79
C HIS A 29 -9.30 -9.64 15.95
N ARG A 30 -9.03 -8.56 15.20
CA ARG A 30 -7.79 -8.37 14.42
C ARG A 30 -6.73 -7.57 15.17
N PHE A 31 -7.12 -6.81 16.19
CA PHE A 31 -6.26 -5.91 16.98
C PHE A 31 -6.29 -6.34 18.46
N THR A 32 -5.90 -7.59 18.69
CA THR A 32 -5.88 -8.26 19.99
C THR A 32 -4.48 -8.76 20.29
N ASP A 33 -4.16 -8.95 21.57
CA ASP A 33 -2.92 -9.57 22.04
C ASP A 33 -2.96 -11.11 22.04
N THR A 34 -4.14 -11.69 21.76
CA THR A 34 -4.32 -13.15 21.66
C THR A 34 -3.75 -13.74 20.37
N LEU A 35 -3.50 -12.90 19.36
CA LEU A 35 -2.83 -13.25 18.12
C LEU A 35 -1.38 -12.76 18.15
N PRO A 36 -0.42 -13.51 17.56
CA PRO A 36 0.96 -13.04 17.47
C PRO A 36 1.05 -11.75 16.65
N PRO A 37 1.94 -10.82 17.03
CA PRO A 37 2.16 -9.61 16.23
C PRO A 37 2.73 -9.96 14.86
N ILE A 38 2.41 -9.14 13.86
CA ILE A 38 2.94 -9.31 12.51
C ILE A 38 4.47 -9.10 12.53
N ASN A 39 5.21 -10.10 12.04
CA ASN A 39 6.67 -10.03 11.95
C ASN A 39 7.13 -9.40 10.62
N PHE A 40 7.44 -8.11 10.65
CA PHE A 40 8.01 -7.38 9.52
C PHE A 40 9.55 -7.47 9.40
N ASP A 41 10.22 -8.32 10.19
CA ASP A 41 11.67 -8.57 10.08
C ASP A 41 12.01 -9.96 9.51
N SER A 42 11.02 -10.63 8.92
CA SER A 42 11.26 -11.85 8.15
C SER A 42 12.06 -11.57 6.87
N ARG A 43 12.82 -12.57 6.39
CA ARG A 43 13.51 -12.50 5.09
C ARG A 43 12.55 -12.50 3.91
N PHE A 44 11.33 -13.00 4.12
CA PHE A 44 10.28 -13.08 3.11
C PHE A 44 8.95 -12.78 3.78
N ILE A 45 8.26 -11.77 3.26
CA ILE A 45 7.00 -11.25 3.79
C ILE A 45 6.04 -11.17 2.61
N VAL A 46 4.89 -11.82 2.74
CA VAL A 46 3.80 -11.77 1.77
C VAL A 46 2.58 -11.23 2.50
N LEU A 47 1.93 -10.24 1.89
CA LEU A 47 0.76 -9.58 2.46
C LEU A 47 -0.39 -9.75 1.48
N GLU A 48 -1.37 -10.56 1.87
CA GLU A 48 -2.58 -10.78 1.10
C GLU A 48 -3.64 -9.74 1.49
N LEU A 49 -4.13 -8.96 0.51
CA LEU A 49 -4.98 -7.80 0.77
C LEU A 49 -6.39 -7.94 0.19
N GLU A 50 -6.69 -9.03 -0.52
CA GLU A 50 -7.97 -9.21 -1.19
C GLU A 50 -9.17 -9.17 -0.23
N GLU A 51 -9.07 -9.84 0.93
CA GLU A 51 -10.14 -9.86 1.93
C GLU A 51 -10.44 -8.48 2.55
N LEU A 52 -9.51 -7.53 2.43
CA LEU A 52 -9.68 -6.19 3.01
C LEU A 52 -10.55 -5.30 2.14
N LYS A 53 -10.74 -5.64 0.85
CA LYS A 53 -11.52 -4.83 -0.10
C LYS A 53 -12.99 -4.65 0.33
N GLY A 54 -13.54 -5.61 1.07
CA GLY A 54 -14.90 -5.51 1.61
C GLY A 54 -15.07 -4.49 2.74
N THR A 55 -13.97 -3.94 3.29
CA THR A 55 -14.00 -3.01 4.44
C THR A 55 -13.02 -1.85 4.27
N PRO A 56 -13.39 -0.77 3.54
CA PRO A 56 -12.48 0.33 3.18
C PRO A 56 -11.77 0.99 4.37
N HIS A 57 -12.46 1.13 5.51
CA HIS A 57 -11.88 1.71 6.72
C HIS A 57 -10.78 0.84 7.32
N LEU A 58 -11.00 -0.48 7.38
CA LEU A 58 -9.99 -1.45 7.82
C LEU A 58 -8.82 -1.49 6.82
N GLN A 59 -9.12 -1.52 5.52
CA GLN A 59 -8.13 -1.50 4.45
C GLN A 59 -7.19 -0.30 4.58
N THR A 60 -7.74 0.89 4.86
CA THR A 60 -6.97 2.12 5.05
C THR A 60 -5.94 1.97 6.18
N VAL A 61 -6.36 1.50 7.34
CA VAL A 61 -5.47 1.36 8.52
C VAL A 61 -4.41 0.29 8.29
N VAL A 62 -4.78 -0.83 7.67
CA VAL A 62 -3.83 -1.90 7.34
C VAL A 62 -2.81 -1.42 6.31
N LEU A 63 -3.23 -0.78 5.22
CA LEU A 63 -2.33 -0.22 4.22
C LEU A 63 -1.37 0.82 4.83
N MET A 64 -1.85 1.71 5.69
CA MET A 64 -0.98 2.66 6.40
C MET A 64 0.07 1.96 7.26
N SER A 65 -0.32 0.90 7.97
CA SER A 65 0.59 0.09 8.79
C SER A 65 1.67 -0.60 7.94
N ILE A 66 1.28 -1.12 6.77
CA ILE A 66 2.19 -1.73 5.80
C ILE A 66 3.16 -0.70 5.22
N ILE A 67 2.67 0.48 4.81
CA ILE A 67 3.53 1.57 4.33
C ILE A 67 4.56 1.94 5.39
N GLN A 68 4.14 2.11 6.64
CA GLN A 68 5.04 2.48 7.73
C GLN A 68 6.11 1.41 7.96
N ALA A 69 5.71 0.14 7.98
CA ALA A 69 6.64 -0.98 8.12
C ALA A 69 7.63 -1.04 6.94
N ALA A 70 7.15 -0.87 5.70
CA ALA A 70 7.98 -0.85 4.50
C ALA A 70 8.94 0.35 4.50
N GLN A 71 8.49 1.54 4.87
CA GLN A 71 9.35 2.73 5.00
C GLN A 71 10.44 2.52 6.04
N HIS A 72 10.09 2.00 7.22
CA HIS A 72 11.06 1.72 8.27
C HIS A 72 12.09 0.69 7.82
N ALA A 73 11.62 -0.41 7.21
CA ALA A 73 12.45 -1.45 6.66
C ALA A 73 13.40 -0.89 5.57
N MET A 74 12.89 -0.19 4.57
CA MET A 74 13.65 0.16 3.37
C MET A 74 14.52 1.41 3.52
N PHE A 75 14.11 2.36 4.37
CA PHE A 75 14.73 3.69 4.41
C PHE A 75 15.35 4.05 5.77
N ILE A 76 14.93 3.41 6.85
CA ILE A 76 15.41 3.73 8.21
C ILE A 76 16.40 2.67 8.70
N LYS A 77 16.10 1.38 8.50
CA LYS A 77 16.93 0.29 8.98
C LYS A 77 18.27 0.24 8.22
N LYS A 78 19.37 0.38 8.97
CA LYS A 78 20.76 0.38 8.44
C LYS A 78 21.48 -0.93 8.76
N ASP A 79 20.91 -2.06 8.35
CA ASP A 79 21.47 -3.40 8.57
C ASP A 79 22.29 -3.92 7.37
N GLY A 80 22.53 -3.08 6.36
CA GLY A 80 23.29 -3.42 5.16
C GLY A 80 22.58 -4.38 4.19
N ARG A 81 21.36 -4.83 4.52
CA ARG A 81 20.63 -5.80 3.70
C ARG A 81 20.07 -5.16 2.44
N ARG A 82 20.16 -5.89 1.33
CA ARG A 82 19.40 -5.58 0.10
C ARG A 82 17.95 -5.96 0.31
N ARG A 83 17.02 -5.11 -0.15
CA ARG A 83 15.59 -5.34 -0.01
C ARG A 83 14.90 -5.20 -1.35
N LEU A 84 13.97 -6.11 -1.60
CA LEU A 84 13.14 -6.11 -2.79
C LEU A 84 11.70 -5.87 -2.35
N PHE A 85 11.10 -4.80 -2.85
CA PHE A 85 9.68 -4.53 -2.70
C PHE A 85 8.99 -4.97 -3.98
N ILE A 86 7.97 -5.82 -3.86
CA ILE A 86 7.19 -6.32 -4.97
C ILE A 86 5.75 -5.87 -4.75
N LEU A 87 5.21 -5.16 -5.72
CA LEU A 87 3.81 -4.80 -5.79
C LEU A 87 3.17 -5.58 -6.92
N ASP A 88 2.33 -6.54 -6.57
CA ASP A 88 1.53 -7.31 -7.51
C ASP A 88 0.17 -6.65 -7.72
N GLU A 89 -0.43 -6.86 -8.90
CA GLU A 89 -1.73 -6.30 -9.30
C GLU A 89 -1.87 -4.80 -8.99
N ALA A 90 -0.85 -4.02 -9.37
CA ALA A 90 -0.66 -2.65 -8.90
C ALA A 90 -1.65 -1.61 -9.46
N TRP A 91 -2.53 -2.00 -10.39
CA TRP A 91 -3.40 -1.06 -11.13
C TRP A 91 -4.27 -0.21 -10.20
N GLU A 92 -4.77 -0.78 -9.10
CA GLU A 92 -5.64 -0.09 -8.14
C GLU A 92 -4.91 1.02 -7.37
N TYR A 93 -3.58 0.90 -7.24
CA TYR A 93 -2.71 1.87 -6.57
C TYR A 93 -2.05 2.84 -7.53
N ILE A 94 -1.95 2.47 -8.80
CA ILE A 94 -1.34 3.31 -9.83
C ILE A 94 -2.35 4.29 -10.41
N ARG A 95 -3.65 3.96 -10.48
CA ARG A 95 -4.71 4.83 -11.04
C ARG A 95 -5.53 5.56 -9.94
N PRO A 96 -4.99 6.54 -9.19
CA PRO A 96 -5.77 7.25 -8.17
C PRO A 96 -6.96 8.05 -8.77
N ASP A 97 -6.96 8.25 -10.08
CA ASP A 97 -7.85 9.11 -10.84
C ASP A 97 -9.17 8.42 -11.25
N ASN A 98 -9.22 7.08 -11.38
CA ASN A 98 -10.33 6.39 -12.07
C ASN A 98 -10.85 5.09 -11.42
N SER A 99 -10.28 4.61 -10.31
CA SER A 99 -10.79 3.41 -9.63
C SER A 99 -11.59 3.78 -8.37
N SER A 100 -12.92 3.64 -8.49
CA SER A 100 -13.99 3.85 -7.50
C SER A 100 -14.33 5.30 -7.18
N GLY A 101 -15.58 5.69 -7.47
CA GLY A 101 -16.13 7.00 -7.16
C GLY A 101 -15.91 7.41 -5.71
N ALA A 102 -15.71 8.71 -5.49
CA ALA A 102 -15.66 9.41 -4.21
C ALA A 102 -15.48 8.51 -2.96
N GLY A 103 -14.25 8.17 -2.57
CA GLY A 103 -14.09 7.55 -1.25
C GLY A 103 -12.74 6.95 -0.82
N ASN A 104 -11.88 6.49 -1.72
CA ASN A 104 -10.69 5.73 -1.28
C ASN A 104 -9.44 6.62 -1.07
N GLN A 105 -9.50 7.45 -0.02
CA GLN A 105 -8.39 8.30 0.43
C GLN A 105 -7.11 7.49 0.72
N SER A 106 -7.26 6.23 1.15
CA SER A 106 -6.17 5.25 1.36
C SER A 106 -5.31 5.01 0.12
N ASN A 107 -5.94 4.90 -1.05
CA ASN A 107 -5.23 4.66 -2.30
C ASN A 107 -4.34 5.85 -2.63
N GLN A 108 -4.80 7.09 -2.38
CA GLN A 108 -4.00 8.29 -2.62
C GLN A 108 -2.72 8.34 -1.75
N PHE A 109 -2.81 7.94 -0.47
CA PHE A 109 -1.63 7.85 0.39
C PHE A 109 -0.64 6.79 -0.12
N PHE A 110 -1.14 5.63 -0.54
CA PHE A 110 -0.31 4.56 -1.06
C PHE A 110 0.34 4.95 -2.39
N SER A 111 -0.40 5.56 -3.33
CA SER A 111 0.10 6.12 -4.59
C SER A 111 1.24 7.13 -4.36
N SER A 112 1.05 8.05 -3.40
CA SER A 112 2.06 9.05 -3.03
C SER A 112 3.31 8.39 -2.44
N PHE A 113 3.14 7.37 -1.61
CA PHE A 113 4.24 6.56 -1.10
C PHE A 113 5.00 5.87 -2.24
N LEU A 114 4.30 5.23 -3.19
CA LEU A 114 4.92 4.53 -4.31
C LEU A 114 5.78 5.46 -5.15
N GLU A 115 5.28 6.65 -5.50
CA GLU A 115 6.04 7.62 -6.29
C GLU A 115 7.33 8.04 -5.57
N ALA A 116 7.24 8.37 -4.27
CA ALA A 116 8.39 8.76 -3.47
C ALA A 116 9.39 7.58 -3.26
N ALA A 117 8.87 6.39 -3.02
CA ALA A 117 9.65 5.18 -2.79
C ALA A 117 10.43 4.78 -4.04
N TRP A 118 9.80 4.81 -5.22
CA TRP A 118 10.43 4.42 -6.49
C TRP A 118 11.65 5.28 -6.83
N ARG A 119 11.57 6.59 -6.56
CA ARG A 119 12.71 7.52 -6.72
C ARG A 119 13.83 7.26 -5.71
N ARG A 120 13.50 6.71 -4.54
CA ARG A 120 14.45 6.50 -3.43
C ARG A 120 15.11 5.13 -3.47
N PHE A 121 14.47 4.09 -4.01
CA PHE A 121 15.03 2.72 -4.04
C PHE A 121 16.45 2.65 -4.59
N ARG A 122 16.73 3.37 -5.69
CA ARG A 122 18.07 3.49 -6.28
C ARG A 122 19.14 3.98 -5.30
N LYS A 123 18.76 4.77 -4.29
CA LYS A 123 19.67 5.37 -3.30
C LYS A 123 19.80 4.53 -2.01
N THR A 124 18.94 3.54 -1.80
CA THR A 124 18.83 2.85 -0.50
C THR A 124 19.11 1.35 -0.56
N ASN A 125 19.94 0.90 -1.50
CA ASN A 125 20.27 -0.53 -1.70
C ASN A 125 19.00 -1.41 -1.80
N CYS A 126 17.93 -0.82 -2.33
CA CYS A 126 16.62 -1.42 -2.48
C CYS A 126 16.25 -1.49 -3.96
N ALA A 127 15.35 -2.38 -4.30
CA ALA A 127 14.72 -2.46 -5.62
C ALA A 127 13.21 -2.55 -5.46
N GLY A 128 12.49 -2.02 -6.45
CA GLY A 128 11.05 -2.13 -6.58
C GLY A 128 10.71 -2.91 -7.84
N ILE A 129 9.76 -3.84 -7.74
CA ILE A 129 9.11 -4.52 -8.87
C ILE A 129 7.64 -4.21 -8.79
N CYS A 130 7.07 -3.77 -9.91
CA CYS A 130 5.66 -3.45 -10.04
C CYS A 130 5.09 -4.28 -11.17
N ILE A 131 3.99 -4.98 -10.91
CA ILE A 131 3.38 -5.94 -11.82
C ILE A 131 1.94 -5.49 -12.07
N THR A 132 1.56 -5.39 -13.35
CA THR A 132 0.19 -5.12 -13.79
C THR A 132 -0.12 -5.97 -15.01
N GLN A 133 -1.41 -6.20 -15.25
CA GLN A 133 -1.87 -6.93 -16.44
C GLN A 133 -1.97 -6.01 -17.65
N SER A 134 -2.40 -4.75 -17.46
CA SER A 134 -2.52 -3.77 -18.53
C SER A 134 -1.33 -2.82 -18.53
N PHE A 135 -0.71 -2.66 -19.71
CA PHE A 135 0.33 -1.67 -19.89
C PHE A 135 -0.21 -0.24 -19.79
N GLU A 136 -1.48 -0.01 -20.14
CA GLU A 136 -2.13 1.30 -20.08
C GLU A 136 -2.21 1.86 -18.66
N ASP A 137 -2.18 0.99 -17.64
CA ASP A 137 -2.14 1.38 -16.22
C ASP A 137 -0.98 2.33 -15.93
N TYR A 138 0.16 2.15 -16.60
CA TYR A 138 1.34 3.00 -16.39
C TYR A 138 1.27 4.36 -17.10
N PHE A 139 0.50 4.48 -18.19
CA PHE A 139 0.50 5.68 -19.03
C PHE A 139 -0.59 6.67 -18.64
N THR A 140 -1.66 6.17 -18.06
CA THR A 140 -2.82 6.97 -17.68
C THR A 140 -2.53 7.88 -16.48
N SER A 141 -1.80 7.41 -15.47
CA SER A 141 -1.58 8.18 -14.23
C SER A 141 -0.19 8.79 -14.08
N SER A 142 -0.07 9.82 -13.22
CA SER A 142 1.21 10.44 -12.86
C SER A 142 2.16 9.45 -12.15
N VAL A 143 1.62 8.63 -11.26
CA VAL A 143 2.38 7.61 -10.52
C VAL A 143 2.91 6.54 -11.46
N GLY A 144 2.07 6.06 -12.38
CA GLY A 144 2.47 5.09 -13.40
C GLY A 144 3.65 5.61 -14.21
N ARG A 145 3.55 6.83 -14.72
CA ARG A 145 4.64 7.49 -15.47
C ARG A 145 5.92 7.63 -14.64
N ALA A 146 5.79 7.98 -13.35
CA ALA A 146 6.94 8.09 -12.45
C ALA A 146 7.62 6.73 -12.21
N LEU A 147 6.84 5.66 -12.01
CA LEU A 147 7.36 4.29 -11.89
C LEU A 147 8.09 3.87 -13.17
N THR A 148 7.46 4.03 -14.33
CA THR A 148 8.05 3.66 -15.63
C THR A 148 9.33 4.42 -15.96
N ALA A 149 9.39 5.72 -15.64
CA ALA A 149 10.55 6.57 -15.86
C ALA A 149 11.74 6.22 -14.94
N ASN A 150 11.45 5.77 -13.72
CA ASN A 150 12.47 5.39 -12.73
C ASN A 150 12.80 3.89 -12.76
N SER A 151 12.12 3.10 -13.61
CA SER A 151 12.41 1.68 -13.85
C SER A 151 13.30 1.48 -15.08
N PRO A 152 14.61 1.19 -14.92
CA PRO A 152 15.49 0.91 -16.05
C PRO A 152 15.15 -0.42 -16.74
N TRP A 153 14.67 -1.40 -15.97
CA TRP A 153 14.24 -2.70 -16.46
C TRP A 153 12.74 -2.72 -16.70
N LYS A 154 12.32 -3.21 -17.86
CA LYS A 154 10.91 -3.42 -18.22
C LYS A 154 10.80 -4.81 -18.84
N ILE A 155 9.97 -5.66 -18.26
CA ILE A 155 9.69 -7.00 -18.78
C ILE A 155 8.26 -6.98 -19.28
N ILE A 156 8.09 -7.06 -20.59
CA ILE A 156 6.77 -7.05 -21.24
C ILE A 156 6.54 -8.47 -21.76
N MET A 157 5.53 -9.13 -21.18
CA MET A 157 5.09 -10.46 -21.61
C MET A 157 4.00 -10.34 -22.69
N LYS A 158 3.45 -11.47 -23.16
CA LYS A 158 2.36 -11.48 -24.14
C LYS A 158 1.24 -10.52 -23.71
N GLN A 159 0.80 -9.66 -24.64
CA GLN A 159 -0.31 -8.73 -24.46
C GLN A 159 -1.40 -9.05 -25.48
N GLU A 160 -2.64 -8.64 -25.18
CA GLU A 160 -3.74 -8.69 -26.14
C GLU A 160 -3.49 -7.72 -27.30
N LYS A 161 -4.06 -8.02 -28.48
CA LYS A 161 -3.80 -7.25 -29.71
C LYS A 161 -4.19 -5.78 -29.55
N GLU A 162 -5.31 -5.52 -28.91
CA GLU A 162 -5.87 -4.20 -28.65
C GLU A 162 -4.91 -3.35 -27.82
N SER A 163 -4.31 -3.94 -26.77
CA SER A 163 -3.32 -3.25 -25.94
C SER A 163 -2.05 -2.89 -26.73
N ILE A 164 -1.62 -3.76 -27.64
CA ILE A 164 -0.47 -3.50 -28.53
C ILE A 164 -0.77 -2.37 -29.51
N GLU A 165 -1.98 -2.31 -30.05
CA GLU A 165 -2.41 -1.24 -30.96
C GLU A 165 -2.50 0.11 -30.25
N ALA A 166 -3.08 0.14 -29.04
CA ALA A 166 -3.11 1.32 -28.19
C ALA A 166 -1.70 1.85 -27.85
N MET A 167 -0.74 0.95 -27.61
CA MET A 167 0.67 1.33 -27.40
C MET A 167 1.31 1.97 -28.63
N LYS A 168 0.97 1.50 -29.84
CA LYS A 168 1.50 2.07 -31.08
C LYS A 168 0.93 3.45 -31.38
N ALA A 169 -0.34 3.68 -31.03
CA ALA A 169 -1.01 4.96 -31.24
C ALA A 169 -0.51 6.09 -30.31
N ASN A 170 0.02 5.73 -29.13
CA ASN A 170 0.54 6.67 -28.13
C ASN A 170 2.06 6.95 -28.26
N LYS A 171 2.68 6.63 -29.41
CA LYS A 171 4.06 7.03 -29.76
C LYS A 171 4.09 8.42 -30.39
#